data_AF-A0A7Z9K7T8-F1
#
_entry.id   AF-A0A7Z9K7T8-F1
#
_cell.length_a   1.000
_cell.length_b   1.000
_cell.length_c   1.000
_cell.angle_alpha   90.00
_cell.angle_beta   90.00
_cell.angle_gamma   90.00
#
_symmetry.space_group_name_H-M   'P 1'
#
loop_
_entity.id
_entity.type
_entity.pdbx_description
1 polymer ?
#
loop_
_entity_poly.entity_id
_entity_poly.type
_entity_poly.pdbx_seq_one_letter_code
_entity_poly.pdbx_strand_id
1 'polypeptide(L)'
;MGEKGRVYGTPSMVEDIEYTCHELIQSHLDNGENSVGTHISVDHMGATLEGDIVEIKVAVINIDGRTVSFEAEVKDTLEVVGRGKHNRFIVDINKTFERLNAKHEKLFGK
;
A
#
# COMPACT_ATOMS: atom_id res chain seq x y z
N MET A 1 21.53 -12.86 -1.57
CA MET A 1 21.96 -14.26 -1.79
C MET A 1 22.31 -14.54 -3.27
N GLY A 2 22.68 -13.51 -4.04
CA GLY A 2 22.90 -13.65 -5.49
C GLY A 2 21.67 -14.16 -6.25
N GLU A 3 21.87 -14.55 -7.50
CA GLU A 3 20.83 -15.09 -8.39
C GLU A 3 20.09 -16.29 -7.76
N LYS A 4 20.82 -17.20 -7.11
CA LYS A 4 20.28 -18.46 -6.59
C LYS A 4 19.40 -18.33 -5.34
N GLY A 5 19.41 -17.17 -4.69
CA GLY A 5 18.59 -16.92 -3.51
C GLY A 5 17.71 -15.69 -3.67
N ARG A 6 17.25 -15.43 -4.89
CA ARG A 6 16.14 -14.50 -5.11
C ARG A 6 14.87 -15.08 -4.51
N VAL A 7 14.15 -14.22 -3.83
CA VAL A 7 12.87 -14.49 -3.18
C VAL A 7 12.00 -13.27 -3.35
N TYR A 8 10.70 -13.43 -3.15
CA TYR A 8 9.79 -12.30 -3.03
C TYR A 8 10.27 -11.37 -1.92
N GLY A 9 10.59 -10.12 -2.26
CA GLY A 9 11.24 -9.20 -1.34
C GLY A 9 10.25 -8.46 -0.47
N THR A 10 10.66 -8.08 0.75
CA THR A 10 9.90 -7.16 1.60
C THR A 10 9.42 -5.88 0.87
N PRO A 11 10.22 -5.19 0.03
CA PRO A 11 9.72 -4.02 -0.68
C PRO A 11 8.58 -4.34 -1.66
N SER A 12 8.63 -5.49 -2.34
CA SER A 12 7.54 -5.95 -3.21
C SER A 12 6.29 -6.30 -2.41
N MET A 13 6.45 -6.94 -1.25
CA MET A 13 5.35 -7.19 -0.31
C MET A 13 4.68 -5.90 0.16
N VAL A 14 5.47 -4.88 0.48
CA VAL A 14 4.94 -3.55 0.81
C VAL A 14 4.16 -2.97 -0.36
N GLU A 15 4.75 -2.95 -1.55
CA GLU A 15 4.12 -2.41 -2.76
C GLU A 15 2.77 -3.10 -3.04
N ASP A 16 2.75 -4.43 -3.05
CA ASP A 16 1.53 -5.19 -3.38
C ASP A 16 0.44 -5.04 -2.31
N ILE A 17 0.80 -4.95 -1.01
CA ILE A 17 -0.14 -4.59 0.06
C ILE A 17 -0.70 -3.18 -0.16
N GLU A 18 0.16 -2.21 -0.49
CA GLU A 18 -0.25 -0.82 -0.70
C GLU A 18 -1.22 -0.68 -1.88
N TYR A 19 -0.92 -1.35 -3.00
CA TYR A 19 -1.79 -1.40 -4.17
C TYR A 19 -3.12 -2.10 -3.87
N THR A 20 -3.09 -3.27 -3.21
CA THR A 20 -4.33 -4.00 -2.89
C THR A 20 -5.25 -3.16 -1.99
N CYS A 21 -4.71 -2.46 -0.99
CA CYS A 21 -5.49 -1.53 -0.17
C CYS A 21 -6.00 -0.33 -0.98
N HIS A 22 -5.21 0.18 -1.92
CA HIS A 22 -5.58 1.29 -2.79
C HIS A 22 -6.74 0.93 -3.72
N GLU A 23 -6.67 -0.22 -4.38
CA GLU A 23 -7.74 -0.70 -5.27
C GLU A 23 -9.05 -0.92 -4.51
N LEU A 24 -8.97 -1.54 -3.32
CA LEU A 24 -10.13 -1.75 -2.47
C LEU A 24 -10.80 -0.41 -2.14
N ILE A 25 -10.06 0.55 -1.59
CA ILE A 25 -10.64 1.85 -1.21
C ILE A 25 -11.15 2.64 -2.42
N GLN A 26 -10.47 2.55 -3.57
CA GLN A 26 -10.82 3.33 -4.77
C GLN A 26 -12.25 3.05 -5.25
N SER A 27 -12.74 1.81 -5.07
CA SER A 27 -14.12 1.42 -5.42
C SER A 27 -15.20 2.06 -4.53
N HIS A 28 -14.79 2.73 -3.45
CA HIS A 28 -15.67 3.34 -2.45
C HIS A 28 -15.51 4.86 -2.32
N LEU A 29 -14.63 5.49 -3.13
CA LEU A 29 -14.41 6.93 -3.08
C LEU A 29 -15.41 7.69 -3.95
N ASP A 30 -15.77 8.89 -3.50
CA ASP A 30 -16.60 9.80 -4.28
C ASP A 30 -15.82 10.42 -5.45
N ASN A 31 -16.57 10.93 -6.44
CA ASN A 31 -15.97 11.72 -7.51
C ASN A 31 -15.24 12.95 -6.95
N GLY A 32 -13.97 13.11 -7.33
CA GLY A 32 -13.12 14.20 -6.82
C GLY A 32 -12.31 13.82 -5.57
N GLU A 33 -12.50 12.63 -5.02
CA GLU A 33 -11.67 12.07 -3.97
C GLU A 33 -10.63 11.07 -4.51
N ASN A 34 -9.53 10.96 -3.78
CA ASN A 34 -8.52 9.91 -3.93
C ASN A 34 -8.03 9.52 -2.53
N SER A 35 -7.08 8.60 -2.42
CA SER A 35 -6.42 8.27 -1.16
C SER A 35 -4.91 8.22 -1.33
N VAL A 36 -4.18 8.55 -0.27
CA VAL A 36 -2.72 8.41 -0.19
C VAL A 36 -2.34 7.52 1.00
N GLY A 37 -1.32 6.68 0.84
CA GLY A 37 -0.74 5.93 1.94
C GLY A 37 -0.07 6.86 2.94
N THR A 38 -0.27 6.62 4.25
CA THR A 38 0.31 7.45 5.32
C THR A 38 1.18 6.65 6.30
N HIS A 39 0.99 5.33 6.36
CA HIS A 39 1.80 4.44 7.19
C HIS A 39 1.68 3.00 6.71
N ILE A 40 2.81 2.31 6.57
CA ILE A 40 2.88 0.88 6.31
C ILE A 40 3.80 0.21 7.33
N SER A 41 3.41 -0.97 7.80
CA SER A 41 4.26 -1.87 8.59
C SER A 41 4.02 -3.30 8.12
N VAL A 42 5.09 -4.10 8.08
CA VAL A 42 5.02 -5.49 7.62
C VAL A 42 6.01 -6.36 8.41
N ASP A 43 5.54 -7.52 8.84
CA ASP A 43 6.38 -8.60 9.33
C ASP A 43 6.56 -9.61 8.18
N HIS A 44 7.78 -9.77 7.69
CA HIS A 44 8.13 -10.76 6.67
C HIS A 44 8.57 -12.05 7.36
N MET A 45 7.68 -13.03 7.39
CA MET A 45 7.74 -14.21 8.25
C MET A 45 8.28 -15.46 7.55
N GLY A 46 8.22 -15.52 6.23
CA GLY A 46 8.67 -16.66 5.42
C GLY A 46 9.17 -16.19 4.05
N ALA A 47 9.95 -17.01 3.36
CA ALA A 47 10.49 -16.66 2.05
C ALA A 47 9.69 -17.34 0.94
N THR A 48 9.15 -16.57 0.01
CA THR A 48 8.49 -17.11 -1.19
C THR A 48 9.49 -17.21 -2.34
N LEU A 49 9.56 -18.39 -2.97
CA LEU A 49 10.48 -18.67 -4.08
C LEU A 49 10.03 -18.00 -5.39
N GLU A 50 10.99 -17.70 -6.26
CA GLU A 50 10.72 -17.19 -7.60
C GLU A 50 9.85 -18.19 -8.40
N GLY A 51 8.75 -17.70 -8.96
CA GLY A 51 7.79 -18.50 -9.75
C GLY A 51 6.60 -19.05 -8.97
N ASP A 52 6.59 -18.93 -7.64
CA ASP A 52 5.41 -19.26 -6.84
C ASP A 52 4.35 -18.12 -6.88
N ILE A 53 3.11 -18.45 -6.50
CA ILE A 53 1.99 -17.51 -6.44
C ILE A 53 1.86 -16.97 -5.03
N VAL A 54 1.68 -15.65 -4.92
CA VAL A 54 1.35 -14.96 -3.67
C VAL A 54 -0.10 -14.47 -3.73
N GLU A 55 -0.88 -14.78 -2.70
CA GLU A 55 -2.20 -14.23 -2.43
C GLU A 55 -2.08 -13.15 -1.34
N ILE A 56 -2.61 -11.95 -1.62
CA ILE A 56 -2.70 -10.85 -0.66
C ILE A 56 -4.15 -10.61 -0.32
N LYS A 57 -4.48 -10.75 0.96
CA LYS A 57 -5.79 -10.43 1.50
C LYS A 57 -5.68 -9.20 2.37
N VAL A 58 -6.57 -8.23 2.15
CA VAL A 58 -6.66 -7.01 2.96
C VAL A 58 -8.07 -6.85 3.51
N ALA A 59 -8.18 -6.33 4.73
CA ALA A 59 -9.45 -6.02 5.37
C ALA A 59 -9.39 -4.64 6.02
N VAL A 60 -10.48 -3.87 5.92
CA VAL A 60 -10.63 -2.62 6.67
C VAL A 60 -10.90 -2.98 8.13
N ILE A 61 -10.04 -2.50 9.02
CA ILE A 61 -10.14 -2.75 10.47
C ILE A 61 -10.64 -1.53 11.26
N ASN A 62 -10.51 -0.33 10.69
CA ASN A 62 -10.99 0.90 11.32
C ASN A 62 -11.21 2.01 10.28
N ILE A 63 -12.22 2.85 10.50
CA ILE A 63 -12.45 4.09 9.76
C ILE A 63 -12.62 5.21 10.80
N ASP A 64 -11.73 6.20 10.75
CA ASP A 64 -11.76 7.38 11.62
C ASP A 64 -11.70 8.65 10.76
N GLY A 65 -12.87 9.23 10.52
CA GLY A 65 -13.04 10.36 9.62
C GLY A 65 -12.57 10.02 8.20
N ARG A 66 -11.44 10.61 7.79
CA ARG A 66 -10.82 10.39 6.46
C ARG A 66 -9.68 9.38 6.48
N THR A 67 -9.38 8.79 7.64
CA THR A 67 -8.36 7.76 7.79
C THR A 67 -9.01 6.38 7.71
N VAL A 68 -8.46 5.51 6.86
CA VAL A 68 -8.87 4.10 6.76
C VAL A 68 -7.66 3.23 7.08
N SER A 69 -7.82 2.36 8.08
CA SER A 69 -6.78 1.41 8.49
C SER A 69 -7.12 0.02 7.99
N PHE A 70 -6.10 -0.65 7.46
CA PHE A 70 -6.17 -1.99 6.91
C PHE A 70 -5.25 -2.93 7.67
N GLU A 71 -5.65 -4.20 7.76
CA GLU A 71 -4.74 -5.31 8.00
C GLU A 71 -4.57 -6.14 6.73
N ALA A 72 -3.41 -6.76 6.58
CA ALA A 72 -3.05 -7.57 5.43
C ALA A 72 -2.47 -8.92 5.88
N GLU A 73 -2.85 -9.99 5.18
CA GLU A 73 -2.21 -11.30 5.24
C GLU A 73 -1.67 -11.64 3.84
N VAL A 74 -0.40 -12.04 3.80
CA VAL A 74 0.31 -12.42 2.58
C VAL A 74 0.68 -13.90 2.69
N LYS A 75 0.21 -14.68 1.72
CA LYS A 75 0.32 -16.13 1.74
C LYS A 75 0.83 -16.63 0.39
N ASP A 76 1.82 -17.51 0.40
CA ASP A 76 2.17 -18.26 -0.81
C ASP A 76 1.40 -19.58 -0.87
N THR A 77 1.76 -20.47 -1.80
CA THR A 77 1.01 -21.73 -1.96
C THR A 77 1.14 -22.67 -0.77
N LEU A 78 2.10 -22.45 0.13
CA LEU A 78 2.39 -23.29 1.28
C LEU A 78 1.95 -22.65 2.60
N GLU A 79 2.32 -21.39 2.85
CA GLU A 79 2.20 -20.79 4.18
C GLU A 79 2.02 -19.26 4.17
N VAL A 80 1.69 -18.72 5.35
CA VAL A 80 1.66 -17.27 5.56
C VAL A 80 3.08 -16.76 5.64
N VAL A 81 3.48 -15.96 4.67
CA VAL A 81 4.83 -15.40 4.54
C VAL A 81 4.90 -13.95 5.01
N GLY A 82 3.76 -13.28 5.23
CA GLY A 82 3.77 -11.96 5.80
C GLY A 82 2.44 -11.51 6.39
N ARG A 83 2.53 -10.53 7.29
CA ARG A 83 1.39 -9.81 7.86
C ARG A 83 1.69 -8.33 7.88
N GLY A 84 0.70 -7.50 7.56
CA GLY A 84 0.91 -6.06 7.46
C GLY A 84 -0.24 -5.24 8.01
N LYS A 85 0.05 -3.96 8.27
CA LYS A 85 -0.95 -2.92 8.51
C LYS A 85 -0.65 -1.73 7.63
N HIS A 86 -1.68 -1.19 7.00
CA HIS A 86 -1.57 -0.04 6.12
C HIS A 86 -2.63 0.99 6.47
N ASN A 87 -2.25 2.25 6.58
CA ASN A 87 -3.19 3.36 6.72
C ASN A 87 -3.22 4.18 5.43
N ARG A 88 -4.43 4.49 4.98
CA ARG A 88 -4.67 5.43 3.89
C ARG A 88 -5.48 6.62 4.37
N PHE A 89 -5.23 7.78 3.80
CA PHE A 89 -5.97 9.01 4.08
C PHE A 89 -6.67 9.49 2.82
N ILE A 90 -7.98 9.74 2.92
CA ILE A 90 -8.81 10.25 1.83
C ILE A 90 -8.53 11.73 1.61
N VAL A 91 -8.22 12.09 0.37
CA VAL A 91 -7.84 13.45 -0.04
C VAL A 91 -8.76 13.96 -1.13
N ASP A 92 -8.96 15.27 -1.14
CA ASP A 92 -9.55 15.99 -2.26
C ASP A 92 -8.50 16.18 -3.35
N ILE A 93 -8.82 15.80 -4.58
CA ILE A 93 -7.89 15.83 -5.72
C ILE A 93 -7.45 17.27 -6.02
N ASN A 94 -8.36 18.24 -6.05
CA ASN A 94 -8.06 19.63 -6.41
C ASN A 94 -7.16 20.28 -5.36
N LYS A 95 -7.48 20.12 -4.08
CA LYS A 95 -6.64 20.61 -2.96
C LYS A 95 -5.27 19.96 -2.97
N THR A 96 -5.18 18.70 -3.40
CA THR A 96 -3.89 18.01 -3.54
C THR A 96 -3.06 18.66 -4.64
N PHE A 97 -3.63 18.92 -5.81
CA PHE A 97 -2.94 19.61 -6.90
C PHE A 97 -2.53 21.04 -6.53
N GLU A 98 -3.36 21.81 -5.84
CA GLU A 98 -3.00 23.14 -5.33
C GLU A 98 -1.74 23.09 -4.44
N ARG A 99 -1.68 22.12 -3.51
CA ARG A 99 -0.52 21.92 -2.63
C ARG A 99 0.72 21.48 -3.40
N LEU A 100 0.58 20.61 -4.40
CA LEU A 100 1.68 20.16 -5.24
C LEU A 100 2.23 21.30 -6.10
N ASN A 101 1.36 22.12 -6.71
CA ASN A 101 1.76 23.29 -7.48
C ASN A 101 2.48 24.32 -6.60
N ALA A 102 1.95 24.62 -5.41
CA ALA A 102 2.61 25.50 -4.46
C ALA A 102 3.98 24.97 -4.00
N LYS A 103 4.14 23.64 -3.88
CA LYS A 103 5.44 23.01 -3.57
C LYS A 103 6.39 23.09 -4.77
N HIS A 104 5.87 22.89 -5.98
CA HIS A 104 6.64 23.00 -7.22
C HIS A 104 7.19 24.41 -7.41
N GLU A 105 6.35 25.45 -7.26
CA GLU A 105 6.80 26.86 -7.33
C GLU A 105 7.92 27.16 -6.35
N LYS A 106 7.82 26.67 -5.10
CA LYS A 106 8.89 26.86 -4.10
C LYS A 106 10.22 26.19 -4.48
N LEU A 107 10.19 25.10 -5.24
CA LEU A 107 11.37 24.33 -5.63
C LEU A 107 11.96 24.81 -6.97
N PHE A 108 11.11 25.27 -7.89
CA PHE A 108 11.47 25.47 -9.30
C PHE A 108 11.00 26.80 -9.90
N GLY A 109 10.12 27.55 -9.22
CA GLY A 109 9.65 28.87 -9.66
C GLY A 109 10.70 29.93 -9.38
N LYS A 110 11.43 30.35 -10.42
CA LYS A 110 12.27 31.55 -10.41
C LYS A 110 11.47 32.74 -10.90
#